data_AF-A0A2V2U747-F1
#
_entry.id   AF-A0A2V2U747-F1
#
_cell.length_a   1.000
_cell.length_b   1.000
_cell.length_c   1.000
_cell.angle_alpha   90.00
_cell.angle_beta   90.00
_cell.angle_gamma   90.00
#
_symmetry.space_group_name_H-M   'P 1'
#
loop_
_entity.id
_entity.type
_entity.pdbx_description
1 polymer ?
#
loop_
_entity_poly.entity_id
_entity_poly.type
_entity_poly.pdbx_seq_one_letter_code
_entity_poly.pdbx_strand_id
1 'polypeptide(L)'
;MALSDGVISDTAILKKLTGRQASYVEDKNVKGGNANIHAKLWISANKMLQILNATDADYRRFIPVALPNQFDEIADPKTGVLQLDPDLQDNITTDEELAGIFNVMMIAIRRVLKNKKIFLHDNTIKKRREKFELSTNPVKAFIEAAFVPAEEIEELESENEQYVKKETVFDAYQLFRRDNKLAITSPDSLYKALKAEGFKDKKITLPANEDNNKTKRYHCYVHKTLKKEWLDRLLGKQETLA
;
A
#
# COMPACT_ATOMS: atom_id res chain seq x y z
N MET A 1 -7.00 -0.81 -23.33
CA MET A 1 -7.19 -2.05 -22.55
C MET A 1 -8.16 -1.71 -21.42
N ALA A 2 -9.39 -2.18 -21.51
CA ALA A 2 -10.36 -1.99 -20.43
C ALA A 2 -10.05 -3.03 -19.34
N LEU A 3 -9.65 -2.57 -18.17
CA LEU A 3 -9.46 -3.41 -16.98
C LEU A 3 -10.80 -3.41 -16.25
N SER A 4 -11.64 -4.43 -16.47
CA SER A 4 -13.00 -4.45 -15.90
C SER A 4 -13.00 -4.51 -14.37
N ASP A 5 -11.96 -5.10 -13.75
CA ASP A 5 -11.83 -5.23 -12.29
C ASP A 5 -10.40 -4.96 -11.75
N GLY A 6 -9.52 -4.35 -12.55
CA GLY A 6 -8.11 -4.16 -12.19
C GLY A 6 -7.27 -5.44 -12.25
N VAL A 7 -7.81 -6.52 -12.83
CA VAL A 7 -7.08 -7.79 -13.03
C VAL A 7 -6.47 -7.84 -14.42
N ILE A 8 -5.20 -8.22 -14.50
CA ILE A 8 -4.48 -8.52 -15.74
C ILE A 8 -4.34 -10.04 -15.82
N SER A 9 -5.12 -10.64 -16.72
CA SER A 9 -5.10 -12.08 -17.01
C SER A 9 -4.02 -12.45 -18.02
N ASP A 10 -3.75 -11.59 -19.00
CA ASP A 10 -2.71 -11.79 -20.00
C ASP A 10 -1.65 -10.69 -19.95
N THR A 11 -0.43 -11.07 -19.53
CA THR A 11 0.73 -10.19 -19.50
C THR A 11 1.50 -10.18 -20.83
N ALA A 12 1.17 -11.04 -21.80
CA ALA A 12 1.87 -11.14 -23.08
C ALA A 12 1.74 -9.85 -23.90
N ILE A 13 0.57 -9.22 -23.91
CA ILE A 13 0.37 -7.93 -24.57
C ILE A 13 1.24 -6.85 -23.91
N LEU A 14 1.26 -6.79 -22.58
CA LEU A 14 2.11 -5.85 -21.85
C LEU A 14 3.60 -6.10 -22.12
N LYS A 15 4.03 -7.37 -22.21
CA LYS A 15 5.39 -7.75 -22.57
C LYS A 15 5.76 -7.29 -23.97
N LYS A 16 4.83 -7.36 -24.94
CA LYS A 16 5.03 -6.86 -26.30
C LYS A 16 5.11 -5.33 -26.33
N LEU A 17 4.16 -4.64 -25.70
CA LEU A 17 4.08 -3.17 -25.68
C LEU A 17 5.22 -2.49 -24.93
N THR A 18 5.69 -3.09 -23.83
CA THR A 18 6.81 -2.56 -23.02
C THR A 18 8.17 -3.14 -23.44
N GLY A 19 8.15 -4.12 -24.34
CA GLY A 19 9.34 -4.80 -24.85
C GLY A 19 10.04 -4.00 -25.94
N ARG A 20 11.08 -4.61 -26.52
CA ARG A 20 11.79 -4.07 -27.69
C ARG A 20 11.44 -4.80 -28.98
N GLN A 21 10.40 -5.63 -28.95
CA GLN A 21 10.00 -6.44 -30.09
C GLN A 21 9.10 -5.61 -31.00
N ALA A 22 9.35 -5.68 -32.30
CA ALA A 22 8.44 -5.11 -33.29
C ALA A 22 7.05 -5.73 -33.12
N SER A 23 6.04 -4.88 -33.07
CA SER A 23 4.64 -5.30 -32.97
C SER A 23 3.94 -4.88 -34.26
N TYR A 24 3.01 -5.72 -34.71
CA TYR A 24 2.15 -5.37 -35.83
C TYR A 24 1.17 -4.29 -35.35
N VAL A 25 1.14 -3.16 -36.04
CA VAL A 25 0.26 -2.03 -35.76
C VAL A 25 -0.60 -1.82 -37.01
N GLU A 26 -1.88 -1.62 -36.78
CA GLU A 26 -2.87 -1.38 -37.83
C GLU A 26 -3.64 -0.12 -37.47
N ASP A 27 -3.48 0.91 -38.30
CA ASP A 27 -4.32 2.09 -38.24
C ASP A 27 -5.60 1.83 -39.03
N LYS A 28 -6.71 2.38 -38.54
CA LYS A 28 -8.01 2.18 -39.17
C LYS A 28 -7.95 2.67 -40.64
N ASN A 29 -8.34 1.79 -41.57
CA ASN A 29 -8.32 2.03 -43.02
C ASN A 29 -6.93 2.19 -43.65
N VAL A 30 -5.85 1.79 -42.97
CA VAL A 30 -4.48 1.78 -43.51
C VAL A 30 -3.94 0.36 -43.47
N LYS A 31 -3.14 -0.02 -44.47
CA LYS A 31 -2.47 -1.33 -44.47
C LYS A 31 -1.49 -1.39 -43.29
N GLY A 32 -1.73 -2.32 -42.37
CA GLY A 32 -0.90 -2.49 -41.19
C GLY A 32 0.55 -2.89 -41.52
N GLY A 33 1.42 -2.64 -40.55
CA GLY A 33 2.85 -2.87 -40.67
C GLY A 33 3.52 -3.14 -39.32
N ASN A 34 4.74 -3.66 -39.37
CA ASN A 34 5.53 -3.88 -38.15
C ASN A 34 6.20 -2.58 -37.71
N ALA A 35 6.01 -2.20 -36.44
CA ALA A 35 6.63 -1.03 -35.85
C ALA A 35 7.28 -1.35 -34.49
N ASN A 36 8.37 -0.65 -34.16
CA ASN A 36 8.98 -0.71 -32.84
C ASN A 36 8.26 0.26 -31.90
N ILE A 37 7.62 -0.28 -30.87
CA ILE A 37 6.86 0.52 -29.90
C ILE A 37 7.81 1.03 -28.82
N HIS A 38 7.97 2.35 -28.72
CA HIS A 38 8.78 3.02 -27.69
C HIS A 38 7.96 3.51 -26.48
N ALA A 39 6.67 3.14 -26.43
CA ALA A 39 5.72 3.62 -25.44
C ALA A 39 6.17 3.41 -23.99
N LYS A 40 5.70 4.31 -23.12
CA LYS A 40 5.79 4.21 -21.66
C LYS A 40 4.36 4.27 -21.15
N LEU A 41 3.94 3.21 -20.48
CA LEU A 41 2.56 3.08 -20.03
C LEU A 41 2.42 3.66 -18.62
N TRP A 42 1.49 4.61 -18.50
CA TRP A 42 1.02 5.14 -17.22
C TRP A 42 -0.40 4.63 -17.01
N ILE A 43 -0.63 3.98 -15.87
CA ILE A 43 -1.94 3.48 -15.49
C ILE A 43 -2.31 4.17 -14.20
N SER A 44 -3.39 4.96 -14.23
CA SER A 44 -4.03 5.49 -13.04
C SER A 44 -5.20 4.58 -12.68
N ALA A 45 -5.24 4.12 -11.44
CA ALA A 45 -6.28 3.24 -10.94
C ALA A 45 -6.50 3.46 -9.44
N ASN A 46 -7.76 3.39 -9.01
CA ASN A 46 -8.13 3.49 -7.59
C ASN A 46 -7.92 2.17 -6.83
N LYS A 47 -7.75 1.06 -7.57
CA LYS A 47 -7.41 -0.25 -7.02
C LYS A 47 -6.08 -0.69 -7.61
N MET A 48 -5.24 -1.28 -6.78
CA MET A 48 -3.96 -1.83 -7.24
C MET A 48 -4.21 -2.97 -8.24
N LEU A 49 -3.42 -2.98 -9.32
CA LEU A 49 -3.52 -4.00 -10.35
C LEU A 49 -3.13 -5.36 -9.80
N GLN A 50 -3.98 -6.36 -10.03
CA GLN A 50 -3.67 -7.75 -9.73
C GLN A 50 -3.20 -8.45 -11.00
N ILE A 51 -2.04 -9.09 -10.93
CA ILE A 51 -1.48 -9.85 -12.05
C ILE A 51 -1.63 -11.33 -11.72
N LEU A 52 -2.46 -12.04 -12.48
CA LEU A 52 -2.61 -13.49 -12.32
C LEU A 52 -1.33 -14.18 -12.79
N ASN A 53 -0.83 -15.13 -12.00
CA ASN A 53 0.38 -15.91 -12.31
C ASN A 53 1.61 -15.04 -12.62
N ALA A 54 1.82 -13.99 -11.82
CA ALA A 54 2.92 -13.05 -12.01
C ALA A 54 4.29 -13.74 -11.93
N THR A 55 5.13 -13.49 -12.92
CA THR A 55 6.53 -13.94 -12.98
C THR A 55 7.48 -12.80 -12.61
N ASP A 56 8.75 -13.12 -12.38
CA ASP A 56 9.82 -12.12 -12.19
C ASP A 56 9.91 -11.12 -13.33
N ALA A 57 9.53 -11.52 -14.56
CA ALA A 57 9.50 -10.64 -15.71
C ALA A 57 8.45 -9.53 -15.52
N ASP A 58 7.33 -9.84 -14.87
CA ASP A 58 6.23 -8.90 -14.66
C ASP A 58 6.60 -7.88 -13.58
N TYR A 59 7.15 -8.33 -12.45
CA TYR A 59 7.64 -7.45 -11.37
C TYR A 59 8.78 -6.50 -11.78
N ARG A 60 9.48 -6.77 -12.89
CA ARG A 60 10.49 -5.85 -13.44
C ARG A 60 9.89 -4.68 -14.23
N ARG A 61 8.63 -4.79 -14.67
CA ARG A 61 7.95 -3.83 -15.56
C ARG A 61 7.01 -2.90 -14.81
N PHE A 62 6.42 -3.35 -13.71
CA PHE A 62 5.52 -2.55 -12.90
C PHE A 62 6.27 -1.72 -11.85
N ILE A 63 5.92 -0.45 -11.78
CA ILE A 63 6.39 0.47 -10.74
C ILE A 63 5.14 0.96 -10.00
N PRO A 64 4.78 0.35 -8.85
CA PRO A 64 3.68 0.84 -8.05
C PRO A 64 4.08 2.20 -7.44
N VAL A 65 3.27 3.22 -7.69
CA VAL A 65 3.38 4.54 -7.06
C VAL A 65 2.08 4.78 -6.32
N ALA A 66 2.12 4.64 -5.00
CA ALA A 66 0.99 4.98 -4.15
C ALA A 66 0.95 6.50 -3.94
N LEU A 67 -0.24 7.08 -4.13
CA LEU A 67 -0.55 8.46 -3.79
C LEU A 67 -1.48 8.41 -2.56
N PRO A 68 -0.94 8.38 -1.33
CA PRO A 68 -1.71 8.03 -0.14
C PRO A 68 -2.55 9.19 0.42
N ASN A 69 -2.35 10.40 -0.09
CA ASN A 69 -2.99 11.61 0.40
C ASN A 69 -4.30 11.85 -0.33
N GLN A 70 -5.32 12.25 0.42
CA GLN A 70 -6.60 12.71 -0.09
C GLN A 70 -6.67 14.23 0.09
N PHE A 71 -7.30 14.92 -0.86
CA PHE A 71 -7.45 16.38 -0.86
C PHE A 71 -8.93 16.73 -1.02
N ASP A 72 -9.49 17.48 -0.07
CA ASP A 72 -10.89 17.94 -0.07
C ASP A 72 -10.99 19.40 0.38
N GLU A 73 -12.13 20.05 0.15
CA GLU A 73 -12.37 21.45 0.55
C GLU A 73 -12.19 21.67 2.06
N ILE A 74 -12.56 20.67 2.88
CA ILE A 74 -12.44 20.70 4.32
C ILE A 74 -11.35 19.72 4.74
N ALA A 75 -10.25 20.24 5.29
CA ALA A 75 -9.20 19.41 5.85
C ALA A 75 -9.69 18.67 7.11
N ASP A 76 -9.33 17.40 7.23
CA ASP A 76 -9.53 16.61 8.44
C ASP A 76 -8.23 15.90 8.82
N PRO A 77 -7.46 16.48 9.77
CA PRO A 77 -6.21 15.90 10.23
C PRO A 77 -6.35 14.51 10.87
N LYS A 78 -7.54 14.15 11.38
CA LYS A 78 -7.77 12.85 12.03
C LYS A 78 -7.92 11.72 11.02
N THR A 79 -8.54 12.01 9.87
CA THR A 79 -8.63 11.06 8.75
C THR A 79 -7.44 11.18 7.79
N GLY A 80 -6.66 12.26 7.89
CA GLY A 80 -5.49 12.52 7.06
C GLY A 80 -5.85 13.14 5.70
N VAL A 81 -7.03 13.76 5.60
CA VAL A 81 -7.48 14.52 4.43
C VAL A 81 -6.86 15.92 4.49
N LEU A 82 -6.17 16.29 3.42
CA LEU A 82 -5.50 17.58 3.26
C LEU A 82 -6.44 18.58 2.60
N GLN A 83 -6.16 19.87 2.82
CA GLN A 83 -6.89 20.94 2.15
C GLN A 83 -6.58 20.94 0.65
N LEU A 84 -7.63 20.98 -0.17
CA LEU A 84 -7.53 21.17 -1.60
C LEU A 84 -7.09 22.60 -1.92
N ASP A 85 -6.10 22.75 -2.79
CA ASP A 85 -5.74 24.02 -3.40
C ASP A 85 -6.53 24.19 -4.71
N PRO A 86 -7.50 25.12 -4.77
CA PRO A 86 -8.33 25.31 -5.97
C PRO A 86 -7.54 25.87 -7.15
N ASP A 87 -6.45 26.59 -6.89
CA ASP A 87 -5.63 27.26 -7.90
C ASP A 87 -4.39 26.44 -8.28
N LEU A 88 -4.29 25.18 -7.79
CA LEU A 88 -3.13 24.33 -7.98
C LEU A 88 -2.72 24.20 -9.44
N GLN A 89 -3.69 24.04 -10.34
CA GLN A 89 -3.42 23.87 -11.77
C GLN A 89 -2.78 25.13 -12.36
N ASP A 90 -3.29 26.31 -12.03
CA ASP A 90 -2.76 27.57 -12.55
C ASP A 90 -1.38 27.86 -11.95
N ASN A 91 -1.19 27.55 -10.67
CA ASN A 91 0.08 27.71 -9.97
C ASN A 91 1.19 26.84 -10.58
N ILE A 92 0.93 25.56 -10.87
CA ILE A 92 1.96 24.64 -11.39
C ILE A 92 2.18 24.74 -12.90
N THR A 93 1.30 25.42 -13.64
CA THR A 93 1.40 25.56 -15.11
C THR A 93 2.02 26.86 -15.56
N THR A 94 2.50 27.69 -14.63
CA THR A 94 3.32 28.86 -14.97
C THR A 94 4.63 28.45 -15.63
N ASP A 95 5.17 29.30 -16.51
CA ASP A 95 6.42 29.01 -17.22
C ASP A 95 7.59 28.77 -16.24
N GLU A 96 7.62 29.51 -15.13
CA GLU A 96 8.65 29.37 -14.10
C GLU A 96 8.55 28.01 -13.37
N GLU A 97 7.36 27.60 -12.94
CA GLU A 97 7.15 26.31 -12.28
C GLU A 97 7.39 25.13 -13.23
N LEU A 98 6.93 25.22 -14.49
CA LEU A 98 7.21 24.20 -15.50
C LEU A 98 8.70 24.06 -15.78
N ALA A 99 9.43 25.17 -15.88
CA ALA A 99 10.89 25.15 -16.00
C ALA A 99 11.55 24.54 -14.75
N GLY A 100 11.03 24.84 -13.56
CA GLY A 100 11.45 24.24 -12.29
C GLY A 100 11.27 22.72 -12.28
N ILE A 101 10.06 22.23 -12.59
CA ILE A 101 9.72 20.81 -12.69
C ILE A 101 10.64 20.12 -13.71
N PHE A 102 10.84 20.73 -14.88
CA PHE A 102 11.74 20.19 -15.90
C PHE A 102 13.17 20.04 -15.39
N ASN A 103 13.69 21.03 -14.66
CA ASN A 103 15.04 20.98 -14.09
C ASN A 103 15.17 19.86 -13.04
N VAL A 104 14.17 19.69 -12.18
CA VAL A 104 14.11 18.57 -11.22
C VAL A 104 14.10 17.22 -11.95
N MET A 105 13.29 17.10 -13.02
CA MET A 105 13.25 15.90 -13.86
C MET A 105 14.60 15.61 -14.51
N MET A 106 15.31 16.63 -15.00
CA MET A 106 16.63 16.47 -15.62
C MET A 106 17.67 15.90 -14.66
N ILE A 107 17.64 16.28 -13.38
CA ILE A 107 18.50 15.70 -12.35
C ILE A 107 18.21 14.20 -12.19
N ALA A 108 16.93 13.83 -12.11
CA ALA A 108 16.50 12.44 -11.98
C ALA A 108 16.89 11.60 -13.21
N ILE A 109 16.67 12.12 -14.42
CA ILE A 109 17.02 11.45 -15.68
C ILE A 109 18.52 11.19 -15.77
N ARG A 110 19.36 12.18 -15.45
CA ARG A 110 20.82 12.00 -15.43
C ARG A 110 21.24 10.87 -14.49
N ARG A 111 20.62 10.75 -13.32
CA ARG A 111 20.87 9.65 -12.37
C ARG A 111 20.47 8.29 -12.95
N VAL A 112 19.32 8.20 -13.61
CA VAL A 112 18.85 6.97 -14.27
C VAL A 112 19.80 6.55 -15.40
N LEU A 113 20.22 7.50 -16.25
CA LEU A 113 21.14 7.26 -17.35
C LEU A 113 22.51 6.80 -16.85
N LYS A 114 23.07 7.46 -15.83
CA LYS A 114 24.35 7.09 -15.20
C LYS A 114 24.31 5.68 -14.63
N ASN A 115 23.23 5.32 -13.94
CA ASN A 115 23.11 4.04 -13.25
C ASN A 115 22.56 2.91 -14.14
N LYS A 116 22.07 3.23 -15.35
CA LYS A 116 21.36 2.32 -16.28
C LYS A 116 20.21 1.56 -15.60
N LYS A 117 19.61 2.14 -14.55
CA LYS A 117 18.59 1.52 -13.71
C LYS A 117 17.55 2.55 -13.31
N ILE A 118 16.28 2.18 -13.43
CA ILE A 118 15.13 2.99 -13.00
C ILE A 118 14.90 2.82 -11.49
N PHE A 119 15.07 1.61 -10.97
CA PHE A 119 14.98 1.31 -9.53
C PHE A 119 16.32 1.57 -8.86
N LEU A 120 16.40 2.65 -8.08
CA LEU A 120 17.62 3.05 -7.37
C LEU A 120 17.80 2.31 -6.04
N HIS A 121 16.70 2.00 -5.35
CA HIS A 121 16.70 1.39 -4.02
C HIS A 121 16.23 -0.09 -4.04
N ASP A 122 15.37 -0.46 -4.98
CA ASP A 122 14.82 -1.81 -5.13
C ASP A 122 15.69 -2.63 -6.12
N ASN A 123 16.94 -2.86 -5.73
CA ASN A 123 17.96 -3.42 -6.61
C ASN A 123 17.77 -4.90 -6.94
N THR A 124 17.04 -5.65 -6.10
CA THR A 124 16.74 -7.06 -6.31
C THR A 124 15.29 -7.26 -6.74
N ILE A 125 15.04 -8.32 -7.50
CA ILE A 125 13.69 -8.70 -7.93
C ILE A 125 12.83 -9.06 -6.72
N LYS A 126 13.42 -9.70 -5.71
CA LYS A 126 12.76 -10.02 -4.43
C LYS A 126 12.17 -8.76 -3.77
N LYS A 127 12.96 -7.70 -3.61
CA LYS A 127 12.49 -6.43 -3.02
C LYS A 127 11.36 -5.78 -3.83
N ARG A 128 11.42 -5.88 -5.16
CA ARG A 128 10.35 -5.37 -6.03
C ARG A 128 9.06 -6.17 -5.87
N ARG A 129 9.18 -7.49 -5.77
CA ARG A 129 8.04 -8.37 -5.48
C ARG A 129 7.44 -8.03 -4.13
N GLU A 130 8.24 -8.01 -3.08
CA GLU A 130 7.80 -7.66 -1.71
C GLU A 130 7.08 -6.31 -1.69
N LYS A 131 7.63 -5.28 -2.35
CA LYS A 131 6.99 -3.95 -2.45
C LYS A 131 5.69 -3.95 -3.26
N PHE A 132 5.64 -4.72 -4.35
CA PHE A 132 4.43 -4.86 -5.16
C PHE A 132 3.33 -5.59 -4.38
N GLU A 133 3.67 -6.68 -3.70
CA GLU A 133 2.77 -7.46 -2.87
C GLU A 133 2.26 -6.65 -1.67
N LEU A 134 3.15 -5.91 -1.00
CA LEU A 134 2.80 -4.97 0.06
C LEU A 134 1.80 -3.90 -0.41
N SER A 135 1.96 -3.42 -1.64
CA SER A 135 1.02 -2.45 -2.24
C SER A 135 -0.30 -3.08 -2.67
N THR A 136 -0.29 -4.37 -3.03
CA THR A 136 -1.47 -5.10 -3.53
C THR A 136 -2.33 -5.65 -2.39
N ASN A 137 -1.71 -6.21 -1.35
CA ASN A 137 -2.39 -6.71 -0.17
C ASN A 137 -1.70 -6.22 1.12
N PRO A 138 -1.91 -4.94 1.48
CA PRO A 138 -1.29 -4.34 2.65
C PRO A 138 -1.78 -4.94 3.97
N VAL A 139 -3.02 -5.47 4.00
CA VAL A 139 -3.59 -6.08 5.22
C VAL A 139 -2.93 -7.42 5.49
N LYS A 140 -2.74 -8.26 4.47
CA LYS A 140 -2.03 -9.53 4.63
C LYS A 140 -0.58 -9.30 5.06
N ALA A 141 0.13 -8.37 4.42
CA ALA A 141 1.48 -8.00 4.81
C ALA A 141 1.56 -7.49 6.27
N PHE A 142 0.55 -6.72 6.70
CA PHE A 142 0.43 -6.30 8.10
C PHE A 142 0.21 -7.49 9.04
N ILE A 143 -0.65 -8.44 8.70
CA ILE A 143 -0.91 -9.63 9.53
C ILE A 143 0.40 -10.39 9.77
N GLU A 144 1.15 -10.68 8.70
CA GLU A 144 2.42 -11.41 8.75
C GLU A 144 3.50 -10.63 9.55
N ALA A 145 3.52 -9.30 9.40
CA ALA A 145 4.48 -8.45 10.09
C ALA A 145 4.16 -8.31 11.59
N ALA A 146 2.89 -8.09 11.95
CA ALA A 146 2.50 -7.59 13.27
C ALA A 146 1.95 -8.64 14.23
N PHE A 147 1.43 -9.76 13.74
CA PHE A 147 0.85 -10.80 14.60
C PHE A 147 1.80 -11.96 14.81
N VAL A 148 1.71 -12.56 16.00
CA VAL A 148 2.37 -13.83 16.31
C VAL A 148 1.72 -14.94 15.46
N PRO A 149 2.51 -15.80 14.78
CA PRO A 149 1.99 -16.96 14.06
C PRO A 149 1.14 -17.85 14.96
N ALA A 150 0.10 -18.48 14.40
CA ALA A 150 -0.82 -19.32 15.19
C ALA A 150 -0.09 -20.49 15.89
N GLU A 151 0.95 -21.03 15.24
CA GLU A 151 1.77 -22.13 15.74
C GLU A 151 2.53 -21.75 17.02
N GLU A 152 3.00 -20.50 17.13
CA GLU A 152 3.71 -19.98 18.31
C GLU A 152 2.74 -19.57 19.44
N ILE A 153 1.44 -19.44 19.15
CA ILE A 153 0.42 -19.12 20.15
C ILE A 153 0.05 -20.37 20.96
N GLU A 154 0.11 -21.56 20.37
CA GLU A 154 -0.23 -22.83 21.04
C GLU A 154 0.80 -23.22 22.11
N GLU A 155 2.06 -22.79 21.98
CA GLU A 155 3.13 -23.00 22.97
C GLU A 155 3.03 -22.04 24.19
N LEU A 156 2.20 -21.00 24.11
CA LEU A 156 1.89 -20.11 25.24
C LEU A 156 0.76 -20.72 26.06
N GLU A 157 1.09 -21.74 26.86
CA GLU A 157 0.12 -22.53 27.62
C GLU A 157 -0.80 -21.68 28.54
N SER A 158 -2.10 -22.01 28.42
CA SER A 158 -3.09 -22.19 29.49
C SER A 158 -3.68 -20.99 30.25
N GLU A 159 -5.02 -21.02 30.32
CA GLU A 159 -5.96 -20.29 31.18
C GLU A 159 -6.50 -18.91 30.76
N ASN A 160 -5.82 -18.12 29.93
CA ASN A 160 -6.38 -16.85 29.45
C ASN A 160 -6.66 -16.87 27.94
N GLU A 161 -7.92 -16.60 27.53
CA GLU A 161 -8.26 -16.33 26.13
C GLU A 161 -7.36 -15.18 25.63
N GLN A 162 -6.35 -15.48 24.81
CA GLN A 162 -5.52 -14.42 24.24
C GLN A 162 -6.38 -13.52 23.36
N TYR A 163 -6.33 -12.22 23.61
CA TYR A 163 -7.10 -11.24 22.86
C TYR A 163 -6.30 -9.97 22.60
N VAL A 164 -6.68 -9.24 21.55
CA VAL A 164 -6.20 -7.89 21.29
C VAL A 164 -7.36 -6.96 20.93
N LYS A 165 -7.37 -5.74 21.49
CA LYS A 165 -8.43 -4.75 21.24
C LYS A 165 -8.38 -4.29 19.77
N LYS A 166 -9.56 -4.09 19.16
CA LYS A 166 -9.67 -3.59 17.77
C LYS A 166 -9.02 -2.22 17.58
N GLU A 167 -9.11 -1.36 18.59
CA GLU A 167 -8.48 -0.02 18.60
C GLU A 167 -6.95 -0.15 18.53
N THR A 168 -6.35 -0.98 19.40
CA THR A 168 -4.91 -1.26 19.39
C THR A 168 -4.42 -1.83 18.06
N VAL A 169 -5.19 -2.73 17.44
CA VAL A 169 -4.86 -3.26 16.10
C VAL A 169 -4.92 -2.16 15.03
N PHE A 170 -5.89 -1.26 15.11
CA PHE A 170 -5.99 -0.15 14.17
C PHE A 170 -4.82 0.83 14.34
N ASP A 171 -4.41 1.13 15.57
CA ASP A 171 -3.26 2.00 15.83
C ASP A 171 -1.94 1.37 15.34
N ALA A 172 -1.76 0.06 15.57
CA ALA A 172 -0.63 -0.69 15.01
C ALA A 172 -0.64 -0.63 13.47
N TYR A 173 -1.81 -0.80 12.85
CA TYR A 173 -1.95 -0.71 11.40
C TYR A 173 -1.62 0.69 10.87
N GLN A 174 -2.03 1.76 11.57
CA GLN A 174 -1.67 3.12 11.19
C GLN A 174 -0.16 3.35 11.22
N LEU A 175 0.55 2.79 12.22
CA LEU A 175 2.00 2.82 12.27
C LEU A 175 2.63 2.06 11.10
N PHE A 176 2.19 0.83 10.85
CA PHE A 176 2.64 0.02 9.73
C PHE A 176 2.48 0.73 8.39
N ARG A 177 1.31 1.33 8.19
CA ARG A 177 0.97 2.08 6.98
C ARG A 177 1.90 3.29 6.80
N ARG A 178 2.18 4.03 7.87
CA ARG A 178 3.08 5.19 7.84
C ARG A 178 4.51 4.80 7.46
N ASP A 179 5.03 3.75 8.08
CA ASP A 179 6.39 3.27 7.80
C ASP A 179 6.54 2.80 6.34
N ASN A 180 5.48 2.22 5.78
CA ASN A 180 5.45 1.67 4.44
C ASN A 180 4.87 2.62 3.38
N LYS A 181 4.49 3.86 3.74
CA LYS A 181 3.90 4.88 2.86
C LYS A 181 2.67 4.39 2.09
N LEU A 182 1.81 3.63 2.76
CA LEU A 182 0.58 3.06 2.19
C LEU A 182 -0.59 4.05 2.28
N ALA A 183 -1.63 3.83 1.47
CA ALA A 183 -2.84 4.67 1.43
C ALA A 183 -3.64 4.63 2.74
N ILE A 184 -4.35 5.72 3.04
CA ILE A 184 -5.26 5.81 4.19
C ILE A 184 -6.36 4.76 4.05
N THR A 185 -6.64 4.06 5.14
CA THR A 185 -7.74 3.10 5.22
C THR A 185 -8.56 3.40 6.46
N SER A 186 -9.89 3.40 6.33
CA SER A 186 -10.79 3.56 7.46
C SER A 186 -10.74 2.32 8.38
N PRO A 187 -11.09 2.48 9.68
CA PRO A 187 -11.18 1.35 10.61
C PRO A 187 -12.09 0.24 10.08
N ASP A 188 -13.26 0.61 9.54
CA ASP A 188 -14.22 -0.35 9.01
C ASP A 188 -13.68 -1.17 7.84
N SER A 189 -12.91 -0.53 6.95
CA SER A 189 -12.28 -1.21 5.83
C SER A 189 -11.23 -2.20 6.32
N LEU A 190 -10.40 -1.82 7.31
CA LEU A 190 -9.45 -2.74 7.94
C LEU A 190 -10.17 -3.92 8.61
N TYR A 191 -11.22 -3.66 9.40
CA TYR A 191 -11.91 -4.71 10.13
C TYR A 191 -12.63 -5.70 9.22
N LYS A 192 -13.20 -5.23 8.10
CA LYS A 192 -13.76 -6.10 7.05
C LYS A 192 -12.67 -6.99 6.43
N ALA A 193 -11.51 -6.42 6.13
CA ALA A 193 -10.39 -7.17 5.55
C ALA A 193 -9.83 -8.22 6.53
N LEU A 194 -9.62 -7.86 7.80
CA LEU A 194 -9.19 -8.81 8.84
C LEU A 194 -10.17 -9.97 9.01
N LYS A 195 -11.49 -9.69 8.94
CA LYS A 195 -12.51 -10.73 9.01
C LYS A 195 -12.45 -11.69 7.80
N ALA A 196 -12.17 -11.17 6.61
CA ALA A 196 -11.97 -11.99 5.41
C ALA A 196 -10.72 -12.90 5.53
N GLU A 197 -9.69 -12.44 6.24
CA GLU A 197 -8.48 -13.20 6.60
C GLU A 197 -8.70 -14.12 7.83
N GLY A 198 -9.94 -14.31 8.27
CA GLY A 198 -10.31 -15.28 9.31
C GLY A 198 -10.23 -14.80 10.76
N PHE A 199 -10.03 -13.49 11.00
CA PHE A 199 -10.05 -12.95 12.36
C PHE A 199 -11.47 -12.99 12.96
N LYS A 200 -11.59 -13.55 14.16
CA LYS A 200 -12.85 -13.63 14.92
C LYS A 200 -12.88 -12.57 16.00
N ASP A 201 -13.98 -11.82 16.11
CA ASP A 201 -14.17 -10.80 17.12
C ASP A 201 -15.19 -11.20 18.21
N LYS A 202 -14.92 -10.80 19.45
CA LYS A 202 -15.76 -11.03 20.63
C LYS A 202 -15.79 -9.77 21.48
N LYS A 203 -16.91 -9.53 22.15
CA LYS A 203 -17.01 -8.48 23.18
C LYS A 203 -16.48 -9.04 24.49
N ILE A 204 -15.43 -8.44 25.03
CA ILE A 204 -14.80 -8.85 26.29
C ILE A 204 -14.94 -7.70 27.29
N THR A 205 -15.30 -8.03 28.54
CA THR A 205 -15.41 -7.04 29.62
C THR A 205 -14.06 -6.98 30.34
N LEU A 206 -13.43 -5.81 30.32
CA LEU A 206 -12.10 -5.59 30.89
C LEU A 206 -12.16 -4.41 31.88
N PRO A 207 -11.25 -4.35 32.88
CA PRO A 207 -11.13 -3.18 33.73
C PRO A 207 -10.80 -1.93 32.88
N ALA A 208 -11.36 -0.78 33.26
CA ALA A 208 -11.18 0.47 32.52
C ALA A 208 -9.76 1.04 32.70
N ASN A 209 -9.17 0.90 33.88
CA ASN A 209 -7.79 1.23 34.28
C ASN A 209 -7.34 0.25 35.38
N GLU A 210 -6.03 0.11 35.61
CA GLU A 210 -5.47 -0.73 36.69
C GLU A 210 -5.96 -0.28 38.09
N ASP A 211 -6.28 1.01 38.27
CA ASP A 211 -6.66 1.60 39.56
C ASP A 211 -8.17 1.79 39.80
N ASN A 212 -9.05 1.38 38.87
CA ASN A 212 -10.48 1.71 38.98
C ASN A 212 -11.37 0.47 38.80
N ASN A 213 -12.24 0.21 39.79
CA ASN A 213 -13.17 -0.94 39.82
C ASN A 213 -14.33 -0.84 38.78
N LYS A 214 -14.18 0.03 37.77
CA LYS A 214 -15.12 0.20 36.67
C LYS A 214 -14.70 -0.71 35.52
N THR A 215 -15.58 -1.61 35.11
CA THR A 215 -15.37 -2.44 33.93
C THR A 215 -15.97 -1.78 32.70
N LYS A 216 -15.31 -1.93 31.55
CA LYS A 216 -15.77 -1.47 30.24
C LYS A 216 -15.74 -2.63 29.25
N ARG A 217 -16.73 -2.65 28.36
CA ARG A 217 -16.80 -3.64 27.27
C ARG A 217 -15.98 -3.16 26.09
N TYR A 218 -15.09 -4.01 25.61
CA TYR A 218 -14.25 -3.75 24.43
C TYR A 218 -14.54 -4.78 23.35
N HIS A 219 -14.38 -4.36 22.10
CA HIS A 219 -14.35 -5.26 20.96
C HIS A 219 -12.91 -5.75 20.76
N CYS A 220 -12.70 -7.06 20.83
CA CYS A 220 -11.40 -7.68 20.73
C CYS A 220 -11.38 -8.77 19.66
N TYR A 221 -10.23 -8.99 19.04
CA TYR A 221 -9.94 -10.20 18.28
C TYR A 221 -9.45 -11.29 19.22
N VAL A 222 -9.99 -12.50 19.10
CA VAL A 222 -9.67 -13.65 19.98
C VAL A 222 -8.67 -14.56 19.30
N HIS A 223 -7.82 -15.22 20.09
CA HIS A 223 -6.71 -16.08 19.64
C HIS A 223 -5.74 -15.33 18.72
N LYS A 224 -5.53 -14.04 19.00
CA LYS A 224 -4.67 -13.15 18.24
C LYS A 224 -3.88 -12.27 19.20
N THR A 225 -2.57 -12.22 18.97
CA THR A 225 -1.63 -11.46 19.78
C THR A 225 -0.68 -10.70 18.85
N LEU A 226 -0.47 -9.41 19.14
CA LEU A 226 0.54 -8.61 18.45
C LEU A 226 1.92 -8.99 18.96
N LYS A 227 2.93 -9.00 18.09
CA LYS A 227 4.32 -9.19 18.50
C LYS A 227 4.72 -8.08 19.46
N LYS A 228 5.59 -8.41 20.42
CA LYS A 228 6.02 -7.49 21.49
C LYS A 228 6.56 -6.16 20.95
N GLU A 229 7.34 -6.20 19.87
CA GLU A 229 7.86 -5.01 19.19
C GLU A 229 6.78 -4.00 18.78
N TRP A 230 5.58 -4.46 18.42
CA TRP A 230 4.47 -3.58 18.04
C TRP A 230 3.80 -2.94 19.26
N LEU A 231 3.71 -3.69 20.36
CA LEU A 231 3.21 -3.16 21.63
C LEU A 231 4.15 -2.08 22.19
N ASP A 232 5.46 -2.34 22.18
CA ASP A 232 6.47 -1.40 22.63
C ASP A 232 6.44 -0.10 21.81
N ARG A 233 6.28 -0.21 20.48
CA ARG A 233 6.16 0.94 19.58
C ARG A 233 4.89 1.77 19.81
N LEU A 234 3.80 1.14 20.25
CA LEU A 234 2.56 1.84 20.60
C LEU A 234 2.71 2.59 21.93
N LEU A 235 3.37 1.98 22.92
CA LEU A 235 3.63 2.57 24.23
C LEU A 235 4.58 3.77 24.13
N GLY A 236 5.68 3.66 23.38
CA GLY A 236 6.61 4.79 23.17
C GLY A 236 6.00 5.99 22.43
N LYS A 237 4.85 5.80 21.77
CA LYS A 237 4.08 6.89 21.15
C LYS A 237 3.20 7.64 22.15
N GLN A 238 2.81 7.01 23.26
CA GLN A 238 2.05 7.67 24.32
C GLN A 238 2.94 8.60 25.17
N GLU A 239 4.22 8.26 25.34
CA GLU A 239 5.18 9.10 26.08
C GLU A 239 5.65 10.35 25.31
N THR A 240 5.55 10.36 23.98
CA THR A 240 5.96 11.50 23.13
C THR A 240 4.83 12.51 22.86
N LEU A 241 3.63 12.24 23.37
CA LEU A 241 2.44 13.11 23.28
C LEU A 241 1.98 13.65 24.65
N ALA A 242 2.78 13.45 25.71
CA ALA A 242 2.55 13.96 27.06
C ALA A 242 3.33 15.26 27.32
#